data_AF-A0A1Y1ZFK3-F1
#
_entry.id   AF-A0A1Y1ZFK3-F1
#
_cell.length_a   1.000
_cell.length_b   1.000
_cell.length_c   1.000
_cell.angle_alpha   90.00
_cell.angle_beta   90.00
_cell.angle_gamma   90.00
#
_symmetry.space_group_name_H-M   'P 1'
#
loop_
_entity.id
_entity.type
_entity.pdbx_description
1 polymer ?
#
loop_
_entity_poly.entity_id
_entity_poly.type
_entity_poly.pdbx_seq_one_letter_code
_entity_poly.pdbx_strand_id
1 'polypeptide(L)'
;MGLVIDNIDMRETFKGLLEEKYFIDKSNIINDFNKLINRNSEKYVCITKPRRFGKTSIAAMLVMYYSKSIDSKEIFDKLKVSKGKSSDIKEKENEIKQYKEYQGKYHTIYLDLSKNVFSFETLDAFISSININ
;
A
#
# COMPACT_ATOMS: atom_id res chain seq x y z
N MET A 1 4.84 1.90 18.30
CA MET A 1 4.37 3.18 17.73
C MET A 1 5.38 3.58 16.70
N GLY A 2 4.98 3.91 15.47
CA GLY A 2 6.01 4.22 14.49
C GLY A 2 5.41 4.73 13.20
N LEU A 3 5.73 5.97 12.89
CA LEU A 3 6.06 6.33 11.52
C LEU A 3 7.21 5.42 11.11
N VAL A 4 6.96 4.50 10.18
CA VAL A 4 8.01 3.63 9.66
C VAL A 4 8.09 3.84 8.15
N ILE A 5 9.24 4.35 7.71
CA ILE A 5 9.56 4.47 6.29
C ILE A 5 9.87 3.08 5.76
N ASP A 6 9.28 2.72 4.62
CA ASP A 6 9.50 1.45 3.94
C ASP A 6 9.35 0.25 4.88
N ASN A 7 8.22 0.24 5.59
CA ASN A 7 7.93 -0.65 6.70
C ASN A 7 8.09 -2.15 6.34
N ILE A 8 9.13 -2.77 6.93
CA ILE A 8 9.45 -4.20 6.72
C ILE A 8 8.37 -5.11 7.33
N ASP A 9 7.72 -4.72 8.43
CA ASP A 9 6.63 -5.51 9.02
C ASP A 9 5.42 -5.63 8.06
N MET A 10 5.16 -4.59 7.26
CA MET A 10 4.13 -4.62 6.22
C MET A 10 4.49 -5.60 5.10
N ARG A 11 5.78 -5.74 4.76
CA ARG A 11 6.25 -6.78 3.83
C ARG A 11 5.94 -8.16 4.37
N GLU A 12 6.32 -8.44 5.61
CA GLU A 12 6.08 -9.76 6.23
C GLU A 12 4.58 -10.03 6.40
N THR A 13 3.79 -9.01 6.72
CA THR A 13 2.33 -9.08 6.73
C THR A 13 1.78 -9.50 5.36
N PHE A 14 2.22 -8.88 4.27
CA PHE A 14 1.73 -9.23 2.93
C PHE A 14 2.20 -10.61 2.47
N LYS A 15 3.45 -11.01 2.78
CA LYS A 15 3.91 -12.37 2.52
C LYS A 15 3.10 -13.42 3.25
N GLY A 16 2.81 -13.21 4.54
CA GLY A 16 1.95 -14.10 5.31
C GLY A 16 0.56 -14.26 4.68
N LEU A 17 -0.02 -13.17 4.15
CA LEU A 17 -1.29 -13.22 3.42
C LEU A 17 -1.20 -14.07 2.14
N LEU A 18 -0.09 -14.01 1.41
CA LEU A 18 0.12 -14.80 0.19
C LEU A 18 0.23 -16.30 0.47
N GLU A 19 0.67 -16.68 1.67
CA GLU A 19 0.82 -18.07 2.12
C GLU A 19 -0.48 -18.66 2.70
N GLU A 20 -1.52 -17.83 2.91
CA GLU A 20 -2.80 -18.30 3.43
C GLU A 20 -3.48 -19.28 2.46
N LYS A 21 -4.01 -20.40 2.99
CA LYS A 21 -4.76 -21.41 2.24
C LYS A 21 -5.86 -20.82 1.35
N TYR A 22 -6.50 -19.75 1.81
CA TYR A 22 -7.63 -19.10 1.13
C TYR A 22 -7.30 -17.67 0.68
N PHE A 23 -6.08 -17.46 0.17
CA PHE A 23 -5.69 -16.18 -0.40
C PHE A 23 -6.56 -15.79 -1.61
N ILE A 24 -7.13 -14.59 -1.56
CA ILE A 24 -7.85 -13.99 -2.69
C ILE A 24 -7.04 -12.80 -3.20
N ASP A 25 -6.53 -12.93 -4.41
CA ASP A 25 -5.79 -11.87 -5.08
C ASP A 25 -6.68 -10.65 -5.39
N LYS A 26 -6.40 -9.57 -4.66
CA LYS A 26 -7.03 -8.23 -4.76
C LYS A 26 -6.07 -7.16 -5.28
N SER A 27 -4.94 -7.57 -5.86
CA SER A 27 -3.90 -6.65 -6.34
C SER A 27 -4.39 -5.66 -7.40
N ASN A 28 -5.47 -5.97 -8.11
CA ASN A 28 -6.08 -5.06 -9.08
C ASN A 28 -6.49 -3.69 -8.52
N ILE A 29 -6.63 -3.54 -7.19
CA ILE A 29 -6.84 -2.22 -6.58
C ILE A 29 -5.67 -1.27 -6.87
N ILE A 30 -4.45 -1.80 -7.05
CA ILE A 30 -3.26 -1.02 -7.40
C ILE A 30 -3.45 -0.34 -8.77
N ASN A 31 -4.15 -0.97 -9.73
CA ASN A 31 -4.43 -0.33 -11.02
C ASN A 31 -5.26 0.96 -10.83
N ASP A 32 -6.16 1.01 -9.84
CA ASP A 32 -6.89 2.23 -9.50
C ASP A 32 -5.98 3.26 -8.85
N PHE A 33 -5.19 2.86 -7.85
CA PHE A 33 -4.26 3.77 -7.18
C PHE A 33 -3.23 4.38 -8.14
N ASN A 34 -2.72 3.59 -9.10
CA ASN A 34 -1.78 4.06 -10.12
C ASN A 34 -2.35 5.20 -10.98
N LYS A 35 -3.66 5.19 -11.28
CA LYS A 35 -4.33 6.26 -12.04
C LYS A 35 -4.36 7.59 -11.30
N LEU A 36 -4.25 7.56 -9.97
CA LEU A 36 -4.32 8.72 -9.09
C LEU A 36 -2.95 9.37 -8.87
N ILE A 37 -1.86 8.68 -9.20
CA ILE A 37 -0.51 9.23 -9.12
C ILE A 37 -0.40 10.44 -10.06
N ASN A 38 0.23 11.51 -9.58
CA ASN A 38 0.37 12.80 -10.27
C ASN A 38 -0.95 13.54 -10.59
N ARG A 39 -2.08 13.14 -10.00
CA ARG A 39 -3.33 13.91 -10.04
C ARG A 39 -3.36 14.97 -8.94
N ASN A 40 -3.85 16.18 -9.24
CA ASN A 40 -3.83 17.28 -8.27
C ASN A 40 -4.85 17.11 -7.13
N SER A 41 -6.14 16.95 -7.47
CA SER A 41 -7.24 16.87 -6.49
C SER A 41 -7.65 15.43 -6.16
N GLU A 42 -7.40 14.46 -7.04
CA GLU A 42 -7.93 13.09 -6.94
C GLU A 42 -6.97 12.08 -6.27
N LYS A 43 -5.79 12.54 -5.83
CA LYS A 43 -4.74 11.69 -5.25
C LYS A 43 -5.02 11.18 -3.84
N TYR A 44 -6.03 11.73 -3.15
CA TYR A 44 -6.34 11.38 -1.77
C TYR A 44 -7.46 10.32 -1.75
N VAL A 45 -7.18 9.16 -1.15
CA VAL A 45 -8.12 8.05 -1.08
C VAL A 45 -8.49 7.74 0.36
N CYS A 46 -9.78 7.80 0.68
CA CYS A 46 -10.33 7.34 1.95
C CYS A 46 -11.07 6.02 1.75
N ILE A 47 -10.67 4.97 2.46
CA ILE A 47 -11.35 3.66 2.42
C ILE A 47 -12.06 3.42 3.75
N THR A 48 -13.35 3.72 3.80
CA THR A 48 -14.21 3.41 4.94
C THR A 48 -14.74 1.98 4.81
N LYS A 49 -14.32 1.09 5.71
CA LYS A 49 -14.86 -0.28 5.80
C LYS A 49 -15.03 -0.67 7.28
N PRO A 50 -15.89 -1.64 7.64
CA PRO A 50 -15.98 -2.14 9.02
C PRO A 50 -14.70 -2.86 9.50
N ARG A 51 -14.59 -3.11 10.81
CA ARG A 51 -13.46 -3.86 11.40
C ARG A 51 -13.30 -5.24 10.73
N ARG A 52 -12.06 -5.69 10.49
CA ARG A 52 -11.69 -6.97 9.83
C ARG A 52 -11.97 -7.10 8.32
N PHE A 53 -12.35 -6.02 7.63
CA PHE A 53 -12.53 -6.04 6.17
C PHE A 53 -11.22 -5.82 5.36
N GLY A 54 -10.08 -6.29 5.86
CA GLY A 54 -8.82 -6.29 5.09
C GLY A 54 -8.19 -4.93 4.80
N LYS A 55 -8.48 -3.88 5.59
CA LYS A 55 -7.84 -2.57 5.44
C LYS A 55 -6.32 -2.64 5.61
N THR A 56 -5.86 -3.30 6.67
CA THR A 56 -4.42 -3.51 6.93
C THR A 56 -3.78 -4.34 5.82
N SER A 57 -4.46 -5.36 5.31
CA SER A 57 -3.99 -6.16 4.17
C SER A 57 -3.79 -5.32 2.90
N ILE A 58 -4.71 -4.39 2.61
CA ILE A 58 -4.57 -3.45 1.49
C ILE A 58 -3.38 -2.51 1.75
N ALA A 59 -3.25 -1.95 2.95
CA ALA A 59 -2.13 -1.08 3.29
C ALA A 59 -0.77 -1.80 3.14
N ALA A 60 -0.67 -3.04 3.64
CA ALA A 60 0.52 -3.87 3.50
C ALA A 60 0.87 -4.14 2.03
N MET A 61 -0.13 -4.46 1.21
CA MET A 61 0.03 -4.64 -0.24
C MET A 61 0.52 -3.38 -0.93
N LEU A 62 -0.05 -2.21 -0.62
CA LEU A 62 0.37 -0.93 -1.21
C LEU A 62 1.79 -0.55 -0.80
N VAL A 63 2.13 -0.71 0.49
CA VAL A 63 3.50 -0.49 0.99
C VAL A 63 4.49 -1.37 0.24
N MET A 64 4.22 -2.68 0.16
CA MET A 64 5.11 -3.63 -0.51
C MET A 64 5.23 -3.39 -2.03
N TYR A 65 4.18 -2.91 -2.68
CA TYR A 65 4.20 -2.62 -4.11
C TYR A 65 4.99 -1.35 -4.46
N TYR A 66 4.75 -0.25 -3.73
CA TYR A 66 5.35 1.05 -4.06
C TYR A 66 6.75 1.25 -3.46
N SER A 67 7.05 0.59 -2.33
CA SER A 67 8.29 0.81 -1.59
C SER A 67 9.52 0.47 -2.42
N LYS A 68 10.42 1.44 -2.59
CA LYS A 68 11.68 1.28 -3.31
C LYS A 68 12.71 0.43 -2.58
N SER A 69 12.54 0.28 -1.26
CA SER A 69 13.45 -0.47 -0.40
C SER A 69 13.06 -1.95 -0.27
N ILE A 70 11.94 -2.36 -0.88
CA ILE A 70 11.44 -3.74 -0.89
C ILE A 70 11.42 -4.26 -2.33
N ASP A 71 12.24 -5.28 -2.62
CA ASP A 71 12.11 -6.01 -3.89
C ASP A 71 10.88 -6.91 -3.85
N SER A 72 9.83 -6.48 -4.57
CA SER A 72 8.55 -7.16 -4.67
C SER A 72 8.21 -7.57 -6.11
N LYS A 73 9.14 -7.41 -7.06
CA LYS A 73 8.88 -7.56 -8.49
C LYS A 73 8.34 -8.95 -8.83
N GLU A 74 9.07 -9.98 -8.44
CA GLU A 74 8.71 -11.37 -8.73
C GLU A 74 7.37 -11.79 -8.13
N ILE A 75 6.99 -11.15 -7.02
CA ILE A 75 5.73 -11.43 -6.32
C ILE A 75 4.57 -10.85 -7.12
N PHE A 76 4.60 -9.55 -7.42
CA PHE A 76 3.49 -8.92 -8.13
C PHE A 76 3.41 -9.29 -9.62
N ASP A 77 4.51 -9.73 -10.24
CA ASP A 77 4.49 -10.25 -11.61
C ASP A 77 3.53 -11.45 -11.75
N LYS A 78 3.35 -12.21 -10.67
CA LYS A 78 2.44 -13.38 -10.60
C LYS A 78 1.00 -13.01 -10.25
N LEU A 79 0.75 -11.80 -9.76
CA LEU A 79 -0.57 -11.33 -9.31
C LEU A 79 -1.36 -10.67 -10.45
N LYS A 80 -2.66 -10.45 -10.24
CA LYS A 80 -3.58 -9.90 -11.25
C LYS A 80 -3.18 -8.49 -11.72
N VAL A 81 -2.61 -7.65 -10.85
CA VAL A 81 -2.22 -6.26 -11.18
C VAL A 81 -1.30 -6.20 -12.41
N SER A 82 -0.39 -7.16 -12.56
CA SER A 82 0.58 -7.19 -13.67
C SER A 82 -0.07 -7.41 -15.05
N LYS A 83 -1.32 -7.88 -15.06
CA LYS A 83 -2.10 -8.21 -16.26
C LYS A 83 -3.09 -7.10 -16.64
N GLY A 84 -3.24 -6.07 -15.81
CA GLY A 84 -4.32 -5.10 -15.93
C GLY A 84 -5.69 -5.71 -15.63
N LYS A 85 -6.69 -4.85 -15.41
CA LYS A 85 -8.05 -5.25 -15.04
C LYS A 85 -9.12 -4.78 -16.03
N SER A 86 -8.85 -3.79 -16.87
CA SER A 86 -9.83 -3.27 -17.83
C SER A 86 -10.14 -4.26 -18.95
N SER A 87 -11.39 -4.23 -19.42
CA SER A 87 -11.84 -4.93 -20.63
C SER A 87 -11.44 -4.18 -21.91
N ASP A 88 -11.24 -2.86 -21.81
CA ASP A 88 -10.76 -2.05 -22.93
C ASP A 88 -9.26 -2.27 -23.14
N ILE A 89 -8.87 -2.56 -24.39
CA ILE A 89 -7.50 -2.94 -24.72
C ILE A 89 -6.53 -1.79 -24.43
N LYS A 90 -6.88 -0.55 -24.77
CA LYS A 90 -6.00 0.61 -24.60
C LYS A 90 -5.81 0.94 -23.12
N GLU A 91 -6.90 0.90 -22.35
CA GLU A 91 -6.82 1.13 -20.91
C GLU A 91 -6.02 0.03 -20.22
N LYS A 92 -6.22 -1.24 -20.61
CA LYS A 92 -5.47 -2.37 -20.07
C LYS A 92 -3.96 -2.28 -20.36
N GLU A 93 -3.59 -1.89 -21.57
CA GLU A 93 -2.19 -1.63 -21.93
C GLU A 93 -1.58 -0.53 -21.05
N ASN A 94 -2.33 0.55 -20.81
CA ASN A 94 -1.91 1.62 -19.92
C ASN A 94 -1.77 1.14 -18.46
N GLU A 95 -2.70 0.33 -17.96
CA GLU A 95 -2.62 -0.27 -16.61
C GLU A 95 -1.37 -1.15 -16.44
N ILE A 96 -1.01 -1.96 -17.46
CA ILE A 96 0.20 -2.78 -17.46
C ILE A 96 1.47 -1.91 -17.52
N LYS A 97 1.43 -0.81 -18.29
CA LYS A 97 2.54 0.15 -18.35
C LYS A 97 2.76 0.81 -16.98
N GLN A 98 1.69 1.35 -16.38
CA GLN A 98 1.73 1.99 -15.06
C GLN A 98 2.15 1.02 -13.95
N TYR A 99 1.77 -0.26 -14.05
CA TYR A 99 2.26 -1.29 -13.15
C TYR A 99 3.80 -1.31 -13.08
N LYS A 100 4.46 -1.38 -14.24
CA LYS A 100 5.92 -1.40 -14.31
C LYS A 100 6.55 -0.05 -13.95
N GLU A 101 5.86 1.04 -14.27
CA GLU A 101 6.33 2.40 -14.03
C GLU A 101 6.45 2.71 -12.54
N TYR A 102 5.47 2.30 -11.73
CA TYR A 102 5.35 2.73 -10.33
C TYR A 102 5.81 1.71 -9.29
N GLN A 103 5.99 0.45 -9.69
CA GLN A 103 6.47 -0.58 -8.78
C GLN A 103 7.87 -0.27 -8.24
N GLY A 104 8.01 -0.30 -6.91
CA GLY A 104 9.29 -0.10 -6.23
C GLY A 104 9.96 1.24 -6.51
N LYS A 105 9.18 2.32 -6.75
CA LYS A 105 9.72 3.64 -7.10
C LYS A 105 9.65 4.69 -5.99
N TYR A 106 8.93 4.42 -4.90
CA TYR A 106 8.61 5.44 -3.91
C TYR A 106 9.12 5.05 -2.53
N HIS A 107 9.43 6.05 -1.71
CA HIS A 107 9.43 5.83 -0.27
C HIS A 107 7.99 5.76 0.20
N THR A 108 7.71 4.78 1.05
CA THR A 108 6.39 4.60 1.64
C THR A 108 6.42 4.99 3.11
N ILE A 109 5.38 5.71 3.53
CA ILE A 109 5.19 6.10 4.92
C ILE A 109 3.95 5.36 5.42
N TYR A 110 4.15 4.48 6.40
CA TYR A 110 3.04 3.84 7.11
C TYR A 110 2.86 4.48 8.48
N LEU A 111 1.63 4.91 8.77
CA LEU A 111 1.22 5.51 10.03
C LEU A 111 0.08 4.69 10.64
N ASP A 112 0.33 4.09 11.80
CA ASP A 112 -0.68 3.41 12.60
C ASP A 112 -1.05 4.25 13.83
N LEU A 113 -2.23 4.85 13.77
CA LEU A 113 -2.79 5.67 14.85
C LEU A 113 -3.66 4.85 15.83
N SER A 114 -3.75 3.52 15.65
CA SER A 114 -4.54 2.67 16.55
C SER A 114 -3.81 2.33 17.86
N LYS A 115 -2.50 2.60 17.92
CA LYS A 115 -1.64 2.26 19.06
C LYS A 115 -0.95 3.51 19.59
N ASN A 116 -0.91 3.64 20.91
CA ASN A 116 -0.12 4.65 21.64
C ASN A 116 -0.43 6.12 21.31
N VAL A 117 -1.44 6.45 20.51
CA VAL A 117 -1.87 7.85 20.33
C VAL A 117 -2.45 8.40 21.64
N PHE A 118 -3.25 7.58 22.33
CA PHE A 118 -3.90 7.96 23.59
C PHE A 118 -2.96 7.99 24.81
N SER A 119 -1.68 7.64 24.65
CA SER A 119 -0.70 7.78 25.75
C SER A 119 -0.10 9.18 25.84
N PHE A 120 -0.48 10.10 24.94
CA PHE A 120 -0.02 11.49 24.94
C PHE A 120 -1.19 12.42 25.24
N GLU A 121 -0.98 13.37 26.14
CA GLU A 121 -2.01 14.34 26.52
C GLU A 121 -2.24 15.42 25.46
N THR A 122 -1.25 15.71 24.63
CA THR A 122 -1.32 16.74 23.58
C THR A 122 -0.82 16.22 22.23
N LEU A 123 -1.33 16.83 21.15
CA LEU A 123 -0.87 16.56 19.79
C LEU A 123 0.61 16.87 19.63
N ASP A 124 1.09 17.95 20.25
CA ASP A 124 2.51 18.33 20.19
C ASP A 124 3.39 17.27 20.84
N ALA A 125 3.00 16.75 22.02
CA ALA A 125 3.74 15.67 22.68
C ALA A 125 3.80 14.40 21.81
N PHE A 126 2.70 14.08 21.12
CA PHE A 126 2.65 12.99 20.15
C PHE A 126 3.58 13.24 18.96
N ILE A 127 3.52 14.42 18.33
CA ILE A 127 4.38 14.78 17.18
C ILE A 127 5.86 14.77 17.57
N SER A 128 6.20 15.35 18.73
CA SER A 128 7.57 15.34 19.25
C SER A 128 8.11 13.93 19.45
N SER A 129 7.27 12.96 19.85
CA SER A 129 7.69 11.56 20.00
C SER A 129 8.06 10.86 18.68
N ILE A 130 7.55 11.35 17.55
CA ILE A 130 7.80 10.79 16.22
C ILE A 130 9.09 11.37 15.62
N ASN A 131 9.41 12.63 15.91
CA ASN A 131 10.52 13.38 15.31
C ASN A 131 11.88 13.17 16.01
N ILE A 132 12.05 12.12 16.83
CA ILE A 132 13.27 11.90 17.66
C ILE A 132 14.42 11.22 16.88
N ASN A 133 14.33 11.03 15.56
CA ASN A 133 15.45 10.55 14.74
C ASN A 133 16.07 11.68 13.92
#